data_AF-A0A966SVS7-F1
#
_entry.id   AF-A0A966SVS7-F1
#
_cell.length_a   1.000
_cell.length_b   1.000
_cell.length_c   1.000
_cell.angle_alpha   90.00
_cell.angle_beta   90.00
_cell.angle_gamma   90.00
#
_symmetry.space_group_name_H-M   'P 1'
#
loop_
_entity.id
_entity.type
_entity.pdbx_description
1 polymer ?
#
loop_
_entity_poly.entity_id
_entity_poly.type
_entity_poly.pdbx_seq_one_letter_code
_entity_poly.pdbx_strand_id
1 'polypeptide(L)'
;SEDGRFFWSTDPEFSRLLQGASIPRPQDQGGDFYPPNSTEDIEIRNRLVDGFKRFVVIENEIGKHGEVIADRHQIAEFSKPAHFYMMMKFFEEANLIEIERKHGQDPVVAKSKMMIQPLIETMEDFENAPKIFAELLKDPLIVSYYKAMGSKAHIMLGFSDGAKTSGCFASEWKIYRTMQTLNRMFAESGIDLETTFSGRGRREARGGEENFSEIYQLLPREINQKAVFDVTTQSDQPVHMATSAHYGEVKIAQAISGTIQGAIRDSGELTDTEQKRLESYEKAMDTIANKSAEIYQKLVRDHPQSIPFIKSMIRNPFATSRPTIRLEELPKEDRNPFDGLRMITVEYAGTLAKMPFLDAGMKEALQFAIEGGIEVLAKDGETVLKGREALDELYANFNPAKKLIDKASTRMRHFDPVLAKMWTDALGTSDFGKGVIESLTGLDDLVKDIGGKKETVRPRVKSEEPRPHVRGTQAIISTCLISCDLGTDPKSNASTIAKRPDKDPVLGRVNLNAYSVMANQYGRPAPLTMERIQAVGTGR
;
A
#
# COMPACT_ATOMS: atom_id res chain seq x y z
N SER A 1 35.16 10.87 -32.96
CA SER A 1 36.37 11.54 -33.49
C SER A 1 37.02 10.62 -34.50
N GLU A 2 38.29 10.88 -34.89
CA GLU A 2 39.06 10.35 -36.04
C GLU A 2 39.16 8.81 -36.21
N ASP A 3 38.45 8.06 -35.38
CA ASP A 3 38.44 6.60 -35.27
C ASP A 3 37.04 5.97 -35.43
N GLY A 4 35.98 6.76 -35.67
CA GLY A 4 34.65 6.22 -35.98
C GLY A 4 33.50 7.06 -35.44
N ARG A 5 32.42 7.17 -36.22
CA ARG A 5 31.20 8.01 -36.04
C ARG A 5 30.40 7.52 -34.80
N PHE A 6 29.67 8.32 -34.00
CA PHE A 6 28.42 9.09 -34.26
C PHE A 6 28.10 10.18 -33.18
N PHE A 7 27.05 11.01 -33.36
CA PHE A 7 26.48 12.01 -32.42
C PHE A 7 25.04 11.64 -32.00
N TRP A 8 24.65 11.91 -30.74
CA TRP A 8 23.44 12.66 -30.29
C TRP A 8 23.22 12.54 -28.77
N SER A 9 23.35 13.70 -28.11
CA SER A 9 22.79 14.17 -26.83
C SER A 9 22.54 15.66 -27.06
N THR A 10 21.75 16.34 -26.22
CA THR A 10 21.85 17.81 -26.10
C THR A 10 22.57 18.25 -24.81
N ASP A 11 23.11 17.32 -24.01
CA ASP A 11 24.16 17.52 -22.99
C ASP A 11 25.40 16.58 -23.22
N PRO A 12 26.62 17.10 -23.46
CA PRO A 12 27.77 16.36 -23.98
C PRO A 12 28.26 15.12 -23.23
N GLU A 13 28.05 14.98 -21.90
CA GLU A 13 28.57 13.82 -21.15
C GLU A 13 27.63 12.59 -21.15
N PHE A 14 26.33 12.73 -21.46
CA PHE A 14 25.39 11.58 -21.48
C PHE A 14 25.44 10.80 -22.78
N SER A 15 25.84 11.52 -23.81
CA SER A 15 25.99 11.02 -25.15
C SER A 15 26.96 9.85 -25.27
N ARG A 16 27.88 9.67 -24.30
CA ARG A 16 28.94 8.66 -24.36
C ARG A 16 28.51 7.26 -23.93
N LEU A 17 27.43 7.09 -23.20
CA LEU A 17 26.99 5.77 -22.69
C LEU A 17 25.99 5.00 -23.58
N LEU A 18 25.46 5.63 -24.64
CA LEU A 18 24.30 5.12 -25.40
C LEU A 18 24.55 4.94 -26.91
N GLN A 19 25.79 4.85 -27.39
CA GLN A 19 26.06 4.59 -28.81
C GLN A 19 25.84 3.11 -29.18
N GLY A 20 24.58 2.79 -29.45
CA GLY A 20 24.14 1.56 -30.11
C GLY A 20 22.66 1.29 -29.86
N ALA A 21 21.81 1.60 -30.86
CA ALA A 21 20.40 1.24 -31.00
C ALA A 21 19.36 2.16 -30.31
N SER A 22 18.50 2.73 -31.17
CA SER A 22 17.54 3.83 -30.96
C SER A 22 16.16 3.38 -30.46
N ILE A 23 15.65 4.14 -29.48
CA ILE A 23 14.26 4.30 -29.02
C ILE A 23 13.92 5.81 -29.23
N PRO A 24 12.71 6.23 -29.64
CA PRO A 24 12.38 7.65 -29.85
C PRO A 24 12.39 8.45 -28.52
N ARG A 25 12.70 9.75 -28.57
CA ARG A 25 12.79 10.64 -27.38
C ARG A 25 11.48 11.38 -27.09
N PRO A 26 11.07 11.49 -25.81
CA PRO A 26 10.16 12.53 -25.33
C PRO A 26 10.94 13.86 -25.24
N GLN A 27 10.46 14.94 -25.87
CA GLN A 27 11.20 16.20 -25.92
C GLN A 27 10.47 17.45 -25.40
N ASP A 28 9.36 17.34 -24.68
CA ASP A 28 8.58 18.55 -24.32
C ASP A 28 8.32 18.84 -22.83
N GLN A 29 8.81 18.06 -21.85
CA GLN A 29 8.57 18.42 -20.44
C GLN A 29 9.81 18.26 -19.55
N GLY A 30 10.27 19.39 -19.01
CA GLY A 30 11.50 19.57 -18.26
C GLY A 30 11.61 18.67 -17.03
N GLY A 31 12.81 18.14 -16.85
CA GLY A 31 13.24 17.40 -15.66
C GLY A 31 14.62 16.81 -15.96
N ASP A 32 15.64 17.35 -15.30
CA ASP A 32 17.04 16.98 -15.50
C ASP A 32 17.24 15.45 -15.43
N PHE A 33 17.80 14.88 -16.50
CA PHE A 33 18.23 13.49 -16.55
C PHE A 33 19.72 13.49 -16.88
N TYR A 34 20.54 13.36 -15.84
CA TYR A 34 21.98 13.32 -15.98
C TYR A 34 22.46 11.98 -16.56
N PRO A 35 23.60 11.99 -17.26
CA PRO A 35 24.42 10.82 -17.42
C PRO A 35 24.73 10.08 -16.14
N PRO A 36 25.16 8.82 -16.24
CA PRO A 36 26.20 8.30 -15.38
C PRO A 36 27.39 9.27 -15.41
N ASN A 37 27.31 10.32 -14.58
CA ASN A 37 28.34 11.33 -14.42
C ASN A 37 29.48 10.81 -13.54
N SER A 38 29.29 9.63 -12.97
CA SER A 38 30.20 8.98 -12.06
C SER A 38 30.51 7.54 -12.50
N THR A 39 31.70 7.07 -12.14
CA THR A 39 32.08 5.66 -12.27
C THR A 39 31.09 4.74 -11.55
N GLU A 40 30.50 5.22 -10.45
CA GLU A 40 29.52 4.48 -9.64
C GLU A 40 28.22 4.21 -10.41
N ASP A 41 27.69 5.19 -11.12
CA ASP A 41 26.48 5.02 -11.95
C ASP A 41 26.69 4.03 -13.09
N ILE A 42 27.88 4.04 -13.70
CA ILE A 42 28.28 3.09 -14.75
C ILE A 42 28.36 1.68 -14.17
N GLU A 43 28.95 1.52 -12.98
CA GLU A 43 29.00 0.24 -12.29
C GLU A 43 27.61 -0.29 -11.94
N ILE A 44 26.71 0.56 -11.41
CA ILE A 44 25.34 0.19 -11.06
C ILE A 44 24.59 -0.29 -12.31
N ARG A 45 24.65 0.48 -13.40
CA ARG A 45 24.06 0.11 -14.70
C ARG A 45 24.59 -1.23 -15.19
N ASN A 46 25.91 -1.42 -15.19
CA ASN A 46 26.52 -2.67 -15.67
C ASN A 46 26.11 -3.87 -14.81
N ARG A 47 26.05 -3.70 -13.48
CA ARG A 47 25.54 -4.75 -12.58
C ARG A 47 24.08 -5.10 -12.87
N LEU A 48 23.23 -4.13 -13.18
CA LEU A 48 21.83 -4.36 -13.57
C LEU A 48 21.74 -5.16 -14.88
N VAL A 49 22.44 -4.72 -15.92
CA VAL A 49 22.46 -5.40 -17.23
C VAL A 49 23.03 -6.83 -17.11
N ASP A 50 24.11 -7.01 -16.33
CA ASP A 50 24.66 -8.34 -16.08
C ASP A 50 23.69 -9.23 -15.30
N GLY A 51 22.90 -8.66 -14.38
CA GLY A 51 21.78 -9.35 -13.74
C GLY A 51 20.77 -9.89 -14.75
N PHE A 52 20.36 -9.06 -15.72
CA PHE A 52 19.45 -9.47 -16.80
C PHE A 52 20.06 -10.53 -17.73
N LYS A 53 21.34 -10.40 -18.09
CA LYS A 53 22.04 -11.42 -18.90
C LYS A 53 22.08 -12.77 -18.19
N ARG A 54 22.25 -12.78 -16.86
CA ARG A 54 22.15 -14.03 -16.08
C ARG A 54 20.77 -14.65 -16.20
N PHE A 55 19.68 -13.86 -16.10
CA PHE A 55 18.34 -14.39 -16.33
C PHE A 55 18.19 -15.03 -17.72
N VAL A 56 18.72 -14.42 -18.78
CA VAL A 56 18.68 -15.02 -20.13
C VAL A 56 19.41 -16.36 -20.19
N VAL A 57 20.57 -16.48 -19.55
CA VAL A 57 21.31 -17.75 -19.50
C VAL A 57 20.51 -18.82 -18.76
N ILE A 58 19.97 -18.48 -17.58
CA ILE A 58 19.20 -19.44 -16.78
C ILE A 58 17.91 -19.84 -17.52
N GLU A 59 17.17 -18.90 -18.10
CA GLU A 59 15.99 -19.15 -18.95
C GLU A 59 16.31 -20.05 -20.14
N ASN A 60 17.43 -19.84 -20.84
CA ASN A 60 17.81 -20.69 -21.97
C ASN A 60 18.18 -22.12 -21.53
N GLU A 61 18.73 -22.30 -20.31
CA GLU A 61 19.06 -23.62 -19.78
C GLU A 61 17.83 -24.34 -19.22
N ILE A 62 17.01 -23.68 -18.42
CA ILE A 62 15.80 -24.27 -17.82
C ILE A 62 14.66 -24.38 -18.84
N GLY A 63 14.55 -23.46 -19.79
CA GLY A 63 13.56 -23.53 -20.87
C GLY A 63 13.69 -24.79 -21.74
N LYS A 64 14.86 -25.46 -21.75
CA LYS A 64 15.03 -26.80 -22.35
C LYS A 64 14.15 -27.86 -21.66
N HIS A 65 13.72 -27.60 -20.43
CA HIS A 65 12.85 -28.44 -19.61
C HIS A 65 11.39 -27.92 -19.56
N GLY A 66 11.07 -26.84 -20.29
CA GLY A 66 9.71 -26.31 -20.41
C GLY A 66 9.25 -25.39 -19.27
N GLU A 67 10.14 -25.02 -18.35
CA GLU A 67 9.83 -24.11 -17.24
C GLU A 67 10.28 -22.68 -17.56
N VAL A 68 9.38 -21.71 -17.35
CA VAL A 68 9.72 -20.27 -17.31
C VAL A 68 10.09 -19.94 -15.87
N ILE A 69 11.23 -19.29 -15.67
CA ILE A 69 11.79 -18.94 -14.36
C ILE A 69 11.32 -17.56 -13.93
N ALA A 70 11.34 -16.60 -14.86
CA ALA A 70 11.01 -15.21 -14.61
C ALA A 70 10.27 -14.63 -15.82
N ASP A 71 8.97 -14.44 -15.67
CA ASP A 71 8.09 -13.91 -16.71
C ASP A 71 8.00 -12.37 -16.67
N ARG A 72 8.36 -11.73 -15.56
CA ARG A 72 8.17 -10.29 -15.33
C ARG A 72 9.30 -9.65 -14.53
N HIS A 73 9.54 -8.37 -14.78
CA HIS A 73 10.40 -7.50 -14.00
C HIS A 73 9.64 -6.26 -13.56
N GLN A 74 9.65 -5.99 -12.27
CA GLN A 74 8.96 -4.85 -11.69
C GLN A 74 9.83 -3.59 -11.68
N ILE A 75 9.27 -2.46 -12.09
CA ILE A 75 9.85 -1.13 -11.89
C ILE A 75 9.16 -0.47 -10.70
N ALA A 76 9.84 -0.41 -9.55
CA ALA A 76 9.39 0.37 -8.40
C ALA A 76 9.43 1.87 -8.68
N GLU A 77 8.61 2.65 -7.96
CA GLU A 77 8.58 4.12 -8.09
C GLU A 77 8.35 4.59 -9.55
N PHE A 78 7.42 3.93 -10.24
CA PHE A 78 7.10 4.26 -11.62
C PHE A 78 6.26 5.52 -11.72
N SER A 79 6.91 6.63 -12.08
CA SER A 79 6.29 7.97 -12.13
C SER A 79 6.42 8.69 -13.49
N LYS A 80 7.17 8.13 -14.45
CA LYS A 80 7.43 8.76 -15.76
C LYS A 80 7.55 7.73 -16.90
N PRO A 81 7.18 8.09 -18.15
CA PRO A 81 7.36 7.23 -19.33
C PRO A 81 8.81 6.78 -19.53
N ALA A 82 9.77 7.67 -19.22
CA ALA A 82 11.21 7.40 -19.35
C ALA A 82 11.67 6.15 -18.59
N HIS A 83 11.03 5.81 -17.46
CA HIS A 83 11.37 4.60 -16.70
C HIS A 83 11.11 3.33 -17.53
N PHE A 84 10.03 3.33 -18.34
CA PHE A 84 9.69 2.20 -19.20
C PHE A 84 10.73 2.04 -20.31
N TYR A 85 11.05 3.13 -21.02
CA TYR A 85 12.04 3.13 -22.10
C TYR A 85 13.44 2.74 -21.61
N MET A 86 13.83 3.19 -20.41
CA MET A 86 15.10 2.81 -19.79
C MET A 86 15.17 1.30 -19.54
N MET A 87 14.08 0.71 -19.03
CA MET A 87 14.02 -0.74 -18.82
C MET A 87 14.05 -1.51 -20.15
N MET A 88 13.32 -1.06 -21.17
CA MET A 88 13.42 -1.63 -22.52
C MET A 88 14.86 -1.59 -23.03
N LYS A 89 15.60 -0.50 -22.77
CA LYS A 89 17.00 -0.42 -23.18
C LYS A 89 17.88 -1.46 -22.49
N PHE A 90 17.73 -1.63 -21.18
CA PHE A 90 18.45 -2.68 -20.46
C PHE A 90 18.09 -4.08 -20.93
N PHE A 91 16.82 -4.30 -21.26
CA PHE A 91 16.36 -5.57 -21.83
C PHE A 91 16.97 -5.83 -23.20
N GLU A 92 17.08 -4.80 -24.06
CA GLU A 92 17.70 -4.94 -25.38
C GLU A 92 19.16 -5.35 -25.25
N GLU A 93 19.92 -4.66 -24.39
CA GLU A 93 21.34 -4.96 -24.16
C GLU A 93 21.58 -6.32 -23.49
N ALA A 94 20.59 -6.82 -22.76
CA ALA A 94 20.62 -8.14 -22.16
C ALA A 94 20.15 -9.25 -23.12
N ASN A 95 19.67 -8.92 -24.33
CA ASN A 95 19.00 -9.83 -25.27
C ASN A 95 17.69 -10.45 -24.71
N LEU A 96 16.96 -9.69 -23.89
CA LEU A 96 15.60 -10.01 -23.44
C LEU A 96 14.54 -9.52 -24.42
N ILE A 97 14.82 -8.45 -25.17
CA ILE A 97 13.98 -7.96 -26.28
C ILE A 97 14.78 -7.87 -27.57
N GLU A 98 14.12 -8.13 -28.68
CA GLU A 98 14.64 -7.98 -30.04
C GLU A 98 13.84 -6.89 -30.75
N ILE A 99 14.52 -5.81 -31.13
CA ILE A 99 13.92 -4.65 -31.80
C ILE A 99 14.37 -4.63 -33.26
N GLU A 100 13.42 -4.84 -34.17
CA GLU A 100 13.63 -4.65 -35.60
C GLU A 100 13.67 -3.17 -35.95
N ARG A 101 14.71 -2.77 -36.69
CA ARG A 101 14.89 -1.40 -37.17
C ARG A 101 15.03 -1.42 -38.68
N LYS A 102 14.04 -0.88 -39.38
CA LYS A 102 14.02 -0.74 -40.84
C LYS A 102 14.09 0.74 -41.20
N HIS A 103 14.84 1.08 -42.24
CA HIS A 103 15.00 2.46 -42.66
C HIS A 103 13.65 3.06 -43.09
N GLY A 104 13.29 4.22 -42.53
CA GLY A 104 12.03 4.91 -42.82
C GLY A 104 10.79 4.32 -42.15
N GLN A 105 10.95 3.40 -41.19
CA GLN A 105 9.86 2.83 -40.39
C GLN A 105 10.16 3.00 -38.89
N ASP A 106 9.11 3.11 -38.09
CA ASP A 106 9.25 3.09 -36.63
C ASP A 106 9.83 1.75 -36.17
N PRO A 107 10.68 1.75 -35.12
CA PRO A 107 11.20 0.51 -34.57
C PRO A 107 10.07 -0.33 -33.98
N VAL A 108 10.16 -1.65 -34.16
CA VAL A 108 9.13 -2.61 -33.72
C VAL A 108 9.79 -3.69 -32.89
N VAL A 109 9.20 -4.04 -31.74
CA VAL A 109 9.65 -5.20 -30.97
C VAL A 109 9.17 -6.46 -31.67
N ALA A 110 10.11 -7.26 -32.20
CA ALA A 110 9.82 -8.53 -32.85
C ALA A 110 9.61 -9.65 -31.82
N LYS A 111 10.37 -9.61 -30.72
CA LYS A 111 10.29 -10.61 -29.65
C LYS A 111 10.61 -9.98 -28.30
N SER A 112 9.93 -10.46 -27.26
CA SER A 112 10.28 -10.19 -25.87
C SER A 112 10.19 -11.48 -25.06
N LYS A 113 11.10 -11.65 -24.09
CA LYS A 113 11.13 -12.79 -23.16
C LYS A 113 10.67 -12.44 -21.76
N MET A 114 10.47 -11.16 -21.45
CA MET A 114 10.18 -10.70 -20.10
C MET A 114 9.26 -9.48 -20.13
N MET A 115 8.24 -9.50 -19.29
CA MET A 115 7.29 -8.39 -19.13
C MET A 115 7.86 -7.30 -18.21
N ILE A 116 7.83 -6.04 -18.62
CA ILE A 116 7.96 -4.89 -17.73
C ILE A 116 6.64 -4.72 -16.96
N GLN A 117 6.71 -4.70 -15.63
CA GLN A 117 5.59 -4.44 -14.73
C GLN A 117 5.81 -3.13 -13.96
N PRO A 118 5.24 -2.00 -14.42
CA PRO A 118 5.26 -0.75 -13.66
C PRO A 118 4.55 -0.90 -12.30
N LEU A 119 5.17 -0.42 -11.23
CA LEU A 119 4.57 -0.36 -9.89
C LEU A 119 4.20 1.09 -9.55
N ILE A 120 2.90 1.33 -9.40
CA ILE A 120 2.29 2.63 -9.08
C ILE A 120 1.92 2.63 -7.60
N GLU A 121 2.52 3.50 -6.78
CA GLU A 121 2.48 3.35 -5.32
C GLU A 121 1.93 4.55 -4.55
N THR A 122 2.09 5.76 -5.08
CA THR A 122 1.68 6.98 -4.39
C THR A 122 0.39 7.57 -4.97
N MET A 123 -0.28 8.44 -4.21
CA MET A 123 -1.46 9.17 -4.68
C MET A 123 -1.19 9.98 -5.94
N GLU A 124 -0.03 10.63 -6.00
CA GLU A 124 0.40 11.38 -7.18
C GLU A 124 0.62 10.45 -8.38
N ASP A 125 1.28 9.30 -8.18
CA ASP A 125 1.48 8.33 -9.25
C ASP A 125 0.15 7.77 -9.77
N PHE A 126 -0.82 7.52 -8.88
CA PHE A 126 -2.16 7.07 -9.29
C PHE A 126 -2.90 8.10 -10.15
N GLU A 127 -2.69 9.39 -9.89
CA GLU A 127 -3.26 10.50 -10.66
C GLU A 127 -2.53 10.73 -11.99
N ASN A 128 -1.22 10.52 -12.01
CA ASN A 128 -0.39 10.69 -13.19
C ASN A 128 -0.38 9.47 -14.12
N ALA A 129 -0.65 8.26 -13.59
CA ALA A 129 -0.63 7.01 -14.35
C ALA A 129 -1.43 7.05 -15.67
N PRO A 130 -2.68 7.55 -15.72
CA PRO A 130 -3.40 7.68 -16.99
C PRO A 130 -2.65 8.51 -18.04
N LYS A 131 -2.01 9.62 -17.64
CA LYS A 131 -1.25 10.46 -18.57
C LYS A 131 -0.01 9.74 -19.09
N ILE A 132 0.72 9.07 -18.19
CA ILE A 132 1.92 8.29 -18.52
C ILE A 132 1.58 7.18 -19.52
N PHE A 133 0.53 6.40 -19.24
CA PHE A 133 0.13 5.31 -20.14
C PHE A 133 -0.51 5.82 -21.43
N ALA A 134 -1.21 6.96 -21.43
CA ALA A 134 -1.68 7.58 -22.67
C ALA A 134 -0.54 7.97 -23.61
N GLU A 135 0.60 8.41 -23.06
CA GLU A 135 1.80 8.69 -23.85
C GLU A 135 2.43 7.40 -24.37
N LEU A 136 2.65 6.43 -23.48
CA LEU A 136 3.25 5.15 -23.84
C LEU A 136 2.43 4.39 -24.90
N LEU A 137 1.10 4.35 -24.77
CA LEU A 137 0.22 3.65 -25.71
C LEU A 137 0.11 4.33 -27.09
N LYS A 138 0.58 5.57 -27.25
CA LYS A 138 0.70 6.23 -28.56
C LYS A 138 1.96 5.83 -29.31
N ASP A 139 2.98 5.30 -28.63
CA ASP A 139 4.23 4.90 -29.27
C ASP A 139 4.11 3.51 -29.93
N PRO A 140 4.30 3.39 -31.26
CA PRO A 140 4.30 2.11 -31.96
C PRO A 140 5.28 1.07 -31.41
N LEU A 141 6.42 1.52 -30.85
CA LEU A 141 7.40 0.64 -30.22
C LEU A 141 6.81 -0.02 -28.96
N ILE A 142 6.08 0.73 -28.14
CA ILE A 142 5.44 0.21 -26.93
C ILE A 142 4.27 -0.72 -27.28
N VAL A 143 3.45 -0.33 -28.26
CA VAL A 143 2.34 -1.18 -28.71
C VAL A 143 2.86 -2.49 -29.29
N SER A 144 3.93 -2.46 -30.09
CA SER A 144 4.57 -3.67 -30.61
C SER A 144 5.22 -4.51 -29.50
N TYR A 145 5.79 -3.88 -28.48
CA TYR A 145 6.28 -4.58 -27.29
C TYR A 145 5.16 -5.39 -26.59
N TYR A 146 4.01 -4.78 -26.32
CA TYR A 146 2.88 -5.50 -25.71
C TYR A 146 2.33 -6.60 -26.64
N LYS A 147 2.29 -6.37 -27.96
CA LYS A 147 1.93 -7.42 -28.94
C LYS A 147 2.90 -8.60 -28.90
N ALA A 148 4.20 -8.35 -28.80
CA ALA A 148 5.21 -9.39 -28.64
C ALA A 148 5.05 -10.18 -27.32
N MET A 149 4.42 -9.57 -26.31
CA MET A 149 4.00 -10.21 -25.06
C MET A 149 2.58 -10.80 -25.11
N GLY A 150 2.04 -11.06 -26.31
CA GLY A 150 0.70 -11.67 -26.49
C GLY A 150 -0.45 -10.69 -26.35
N SER A 151 -0.22 -9.40 -26.64
CA SER A 151 -1.17 -8.30 -26.42
C SER A 151 -1.61 -8.18 -24.96
N LYS A 152 -0.67 -8.43 -24.04
CA LYS A 152 -0.89 -8.33 -22.60
C LYS A 152 0.03 -7.29 -21.99
N ALA A 153 -0.49 -6.56 -21.02
CA ALA A 153 0.27 -5.67 -20.16
C ALA A 153 0.06 -6.06 -18.71
N HIS A 154 1.09 -5.87 -17.89
CA HIS A 154 0.97 -6.02 -16.44
C HIS A 154 1.34 -4.73 -15.74
N ILE A 155 0.52 -4.35 -14.77
CA ILE A 155 0.83 -3.29 -13.83
C ILE A 155 0.66 -3.80 -12.41
N MET A 156 1.40 -3.22 -11.46
CA MET A 156 1.18 -3.45 -10.04
C MET A 156 0.72 -2.16 -9.37
N LEU A 157 -0.29 -2.29 -8.51
CA LEU A 157 -0.81 -1.18 -7.69
C LEU A 157 -0.41 -1.39 -6.23
N GLY A 158 0.33 -0.44 -5.69
CA GLY A 158 0.83 -0.42 -4.32
C GLY A 158 -0.12 0.28 -3.37
N PHE A 159 -0.72 -0.45 -2.42
CA PHE A 159 -1.65 0.14 -1.44
C PHE A 159 -0.95 0.98 -0.36
N SER A 160 0.25 0.55 0.02
CA SER A 160 0.93 1.00 1.23
C SER A 160 1.32 2.48 1.21
N ASP A 161 2.02 2.93 0.17
CA ASP A 161 2.55 4.29 0.15
C ASP A 161 1.47 5.34 -0.17
N GLY A 162 0.40 4.97 -0.90
CA GLY A 162 -0.79 5.80 -1.04
C GLY A 162 -1.53 5.99 0.30
N ALA A 163 -1.77 4.91 1.05
CA ALA A 163 -2.44 5.00 2.35
C ALA A 163 -1.63 5.80 3.38
N LYS A 164 -0.30 5.77 3.28
CA LYS A 164 0.60 6.60 4.10
C LYS A 164 0.31 8.09 3.92
N THR A 165 0.02 8.54 2.69
CA THR A 165 -0.10 9.97 2.36
C THR A 165 -1.54 10.48 2.38
N SER A 166 -2.54 9.61 2.21
CA SER A 166 -3.97 10.01 2.13
C SER A 166 -4.92 9.24 3.05
N GLY A 167 -4.43 8.27 3.82
CA GLY A 167 -5.26 7.38 4.63
C GLY A 167 -5.82 6.20 3.82
N CYS A 168 -6.29 5.17 4.53
CA CYS A 168 -6.70 3.91 3.91
C CYS A 168 -7.87 4.08 2.93
N PHE A 169 -8.93 4.79 3.33
CA PHE A 169 -10.14 4.90 2.51
C PHE A 169 -9.88 5.60 1.18
N ALA A 170 -9.23 6.77 1.21
CA ALA A 170 -8.94 7.53 0.00
C ALA A 170 -7.97 6.80 -0.94
N SER A 171 -6.94 6.16 -0.39
CA SER A 171 -5.98 5.39 -1.20
C SER A 171 -6.63 4.18 -1.86
N GLU A 172 -7.45 3.42 -1.13
CA GLU A 172 -8.14 2.25 -1.70
C GLU A 172 -9.15 2.66 -2.77
N TRP A 173 -9.88 3.75 -2.56
CA TRP A 173 -10.77 4.31 -3.57
C TRP A 173 -10.03 4.81 -4.81
N LYS A 174 -8.88 5.48 -4.62
CA LYS A 174 -8.05 5.92 -5.76
C LYS A 174 -7.55 4.73 -6.57
N ILE A 175 -7.10 3.65 -5.94
CA ILE A 175 -6.72 2.42 -6.63
C ILE A 175 -7.89 1.85 -7.44
N TYR A 176 -9.10 1.84 -6.88
CA TYR A 176 -10.31 1.45 -7.61
C TYR A 176 -10.49 2.27 -8.90
N ARG A 177 -10.39 3.60 -8.81
CA ARG A 177 -10.55 4.50 -9.96
C ARG A 177 -9.44 4.39 -10.99
N THR A 178 -8.19 4.22 -10.55
CA THR A 178 -7.04 4.02 -11.44
C THR A 178 -7.16 2.71 -12.19
N MET A 179 -7.55 1.61 -11.54
CA MET A 179 -7.82 0.33 -12.20
C MET A 179 -8.84 0.45 -13.32
N GLN A 180 -9.96 1.11 -13.02
CA GLN A 180 -11.06 1.33 -13.96
C GLN A 180 -10.57 2.11 -15.19
N THR A 181 -9.86 3.22 -14.95
CA THR A 181 -9.35 4.11 -16.00
C THR A 181 -8.32 3.41 -16.88
N LEU A 182 -7.33 2.76 -16.28
CA LEU A 182 -6.26 2.08 -17.03
C LEU A 182 -6.82 0.88 -17.82
N ASN A 183 -7.73 0.09 -17.26
CA ASN A 183 -8.32 -1.04 -18.01
C ASN A 183 -9.01 -0.58 -19.28
N ARG A 184 -9.78 0.52 -19.23
CA ARG A 184 -10.42 1.09 -20.44
C ARG A 184 -9.38 1.55 -21.47
N MET A 185 -8.37 2.30 -21.04
CA MET A 185 -7.33 2.83 -21.94
C MET A 185 -6.53 1.73 -22.65
N PHE A 186 -6.16 0.67 -21.92
CA PHE A 186 -5.44 -0.47 -22.51
C PHE A 186 -6.35 -1.26 -23.47
N ALA A 187 -7.63 -1.46 -23.11
CA ALA A 187 -8.60 -2.13 -23.98
C ALA A 187 -8.84 -1.36 -25.29
N GLU A 188 -8.92 -0.02 -25.25
CA GLU A 188 -9.01 0.84 -26.45
C GLU A 188 -7.79 0.69 -27.37
N SER A 189 -6.63 0.30 -26.81
CA SER A 189 -5.39 0.03 -27.55
C SER A 189 -5.26 -1.43 -28.00
N GLY A 190 -6.28 -2.27 -27.76
CA GLY A 190 -6.26 -3.70 -28.09
C GLY A 190 -5.30 -4.52 -27.22
N ILE A 191 -4.97 -4.04 -26.01
CA ILE A 191 -4.07 -4.68 -25.06
C ILE A 191 -4.86 -5.09 -23.82
N ASP A 192 -4.73 -6.34 -23.40
CA ASP A 192 -5.34 -6.84 -22.17
C ASP A 192 -4.48 -6.46 -20.96
N LEU A 193 -5.05 -5.67 -20.05
CA LEU A 193 -4.38 -5.25 -18.82
C LEU A 193 -4.65 -6.24 -17.69
N GLU A 194 -3.60 -6.91 -17.23
CA GLU A 194 -3.60 -7.74 -16.03
C GLU A 194 -3.04 -6.93 -14.86
N THR A 195 -3.75 -6.89 -13.74
CA THR A 195 -3.37 -6.08 -12.58
C THR A 195 -2.92 -6.96 -11.42
N THR A 196 -1.72 -6.66 -10.90
CA THR A 196 -1.21 -7.24 -9.66
C THR A 196 -1.47 -6.29 -8.50
N PHE A 197 -1.89 -6.85 -7.37
CA PHE A 197 -2.13 -6.11 -6.14
C PHE A 197 -1.01 -6.36 -5.15
N SER A 198 -0.40 -5.29 -4.65
CA SER A 198 0.49 -5.39 -3.50
C SER A 198 -0.32 -5.74 -2.26
N GLY A 199 -0.18 -6.96 -1.75
CA GLY A 199 -0.74 -7.32 -0.44
C GLY A 199 -0.03 -6.65 0.74
N ARG A 200 0.94 -5.74 0.51
CA ARG A 200 1.49 -4.89 1.57
C ARG A 200 0.45 -3.85 1.98
N GLY A 201 -0.01 -3.93 3.22
CA GLY A 201 -0.92 -2.95 3.84
C GLY A 201 -2.31 -3.50 4.18
N ARG A 202 -2.61 -4.75 3.79
CA ARG A 202 -3.83 -5.42 4.26
C ARG A 202 -3.57 -6.03 5.63
N ARG A 203 -3.87 -5.30 6.72
CA ARG A 203 -4.08 -5.94 8.04
C ARG A 203 -5.11 -7.08 7.97
N GLU A 204 -6.00 -7.01 6.98
CA GLU A 204 -7.00 -8.01 6.57
C GLU A 204 -6.38 -9.38 6.26
N ALA A 205 -5.08 -9.43 5.98
CA ALA A 205 -4.35 -10.67 5.81
C ALA A 205 -4.06 -11.34 7.17
N ARG A 206 -3.67 -10.61 8.23
CA ARG A 206 -3.04 -11.14 9.47
C ARG A 206 -3.93 -12.00 10.42
N GLY A 207 -4.88 -12.78 9.92
CA GLY A 207 -5.64 -13.74 10.72
C GLY A 207 -6.92 -13.20 11.37
N GLY A 208 -7.44 -12.08 10.88
CA GLY A 208 -8.81 -11.62 11.17
C GLY A 208 -9.86 -12.32 10.29
N GLU A 209 -11.10 -12.35 10.77
CA GLU A 209 -12.26 -13.04 10.19
C GLU A 209 -12.73 -12.54 8.81
N GLU A 210 -12.02 -11.63 8.14
CA GLU A 210 -12.41 -11.16 6.82
C GLU A 210 -11.97 -12.11 5.70
N ASN A 211 -12.86 -12.20 4.73
CA ASN A 211 -12.99 -13.28 3.78
C ASN A 211 -12.20 -12.89 2.51
N PHE A 212 -11.30 -13.75 2.02
CA PHE A 212 -10.56 -13.46 0.77
C PHE A 212 -11.52 -13.08 -0.37
N SER A 213 -12.77 -13.55 -0.31
CA SER A 213 -13.80 -13.19 -1.28
C SER A 213 -14.06 -11.68 -1.38
N GLU A 214 -13.88 -10.92 -0.31
CA GLU A 214 -14.22 -9.49 -0.26
C GLU A 214 -13.22 -8.64 -1.05
N ILE A 215 -11.96 -9.07 -1.09
CA ILE A 215 -10.90 -8.44 -1.88
C ILE A 215 -11.23 -8.53 -3.37
N TYR A 216 -11.70 -9.69 -3.81
CA TYR A 216 -12.04 -9.92 -5.22
C TYR A 216 -13.36 -9.25 -5.61
N GLN A 217 -14.29 -9.07 -4.68
CA GLN A 217 -15.52 -8.31 -4.92
C GLN A 217 -15.33 -6.79 -5.00
N LEU A 218 -14.17 -6.28 -4.55
CA LEU A 218 -13.78 -4.86 -4.61
C LEU A 218 -13.20 -4.43 -5.96
N LEU A 219 -13.00 -5.37 -6.89
CA LEU A 219 -12.47 -5.05 -8.20
C LEU A 219 -13.53 -4.32 -9.06
N PRO A 220 -13.12 -3.38 -9.92
CA PRO A 220 -13.98 -2.77 -10.93
C PRO A 220 -14.55 -3.81 -11.89
N ARG A 221 -15.64 -3.44 -12.55
CA ARG A 221 -16.35 -4.28 -13.52
C ARG A 221 -15.43 -4.80 -14.62
N GLU A 222 -14.58 -3.91 -15.14
CA GLU A 222 -13.65 -4.16 -16.25
C GLU A 222 -12.62 -5.27 -15.92
N ILE A 223 -12.34 -5.48 -14.62
CA ILE A 223 -11.45 -6.54 -14.14
C ILE A 223 -12.26 -7.80 -13.79
N ASN A 224 -13.38 -7.66 -13.08
CA ASN A 224 -14.20 -8.80 -12.68
C ASN A 224 -14.68 -9.65 -13.86
N GLN A 225 -15.02 -9.01 -14.98
CA GLN A 225 -15.43 -9.71 -16.20
C GLN A 225 -14.35 -10.65 -16.76
N LYS A 226 -13.06 -10.36 -16.51
CA LYS A 226 -11.94 -11.18 -16.95
C LYS A 226 -11.61 -12.30 -15.97
N ALA A 227 -11.90 -12.11 -14.68
CA ALA A 227 -11.59 -13.06 -13.60
C ALA A 227 -10.09 -13.44 -13.48
N VAL A 228 -9.18 -12.57 -13.94
CA VAL A 228 -7.73 -12.74 -13.84
C VAL A 228 -7.14 -11.62 -12.99
N PHE A 229 -6.41 -11.98 -11.94
CA PHE A 229 -5.68 -11.02 -11.10
C PHE A 229 -4.53 -11.75 -10.38
N ASP A 230 -3.52 -10.97 -10.01
CA ASP A 230 -2.43 -11.44 -9.15
C ASP A 230 -2.47 -10.71 -7.81
N VAL A 231 -2.14 -11.41 -6.73
CA VAL A 231 -2.05 -10.80 -5.40
C VAL A 231 -0.73 -11.23 -4.77
N THR A 232 0.04 -10.27 -4.28
CA THR A 232 1.19 -10.58 -3.41
C THR A 232 0.67 -11.05 -2.05
N THR A 233 1.01 -12.27 -1.62
CA THR A 233 0.71 -12.74 -0.26
C THR A 233 1.82 -12.29 0.70
N GLN A 234 1.45 -11.78 1.88
CA GLN A 234 2.44 -11.42 2.91
C GLN A 234 3.05 -12.68 3.52
N SER A 235 4.30 -12.62 3.99
CA SER A 235 5.04 -13.80 4.45
C SER A 235 4.42 -14.53 5.65
N ASP A 236 3.67 -13.84 6.50
CA ASP A 236 2.91 -14.45 7.60
C ASP A 236 1.71 -15.28 7.09
N GLN A 237 1.15 -14.94 5.93
CA GLN A 237 -0.04 -15.59 5.37
C GLN A 237 0.17 -17.05 4.99
N PRO A 238 1.19 -17.41 4.16
CA PRO A 238 1.50 -18.80 3.93
C PRO A 238 1.78 -19.55 5.22
N VAL A 239 2.41 -18.91 6.22
CA VAL A 239 2.68 -19.54 7.51
C VAL A 239 1.36 -19.84 8.23
N HIS A 240 0.44 -18.88 8.35
CA HIS A 240 -0.88 -19.09 8.96
C HIS A 240 -1.71 -20.14 8.21
N MET A 241 -1.72 -20.09 6.86
CA MET A 241 -2.37 -21.09 6.02
C MET A 241 -1.76 -22.49 6.20
N ALA A 242 -0.44 -22.58 6.34
CA ALA A 242 0.26 -23.84 6.57
C ALA A 242 0.07 -24.38 8.01
N THR A 243 -0.20 -23.52 9.01
CA THR A 243 -0.46 -23.97 10.38
C THR A 243 -1.73 -24.81 10.53
N SER A 244 -2.67 -24.68 9.59
CA SER A 244 -3.91 -25.45 9.58
C SER A 244 -4.41 -25.62 8.15
N ALA A 245 -4.40 -26.86 7.65
CA ALA A 245 -4.93 -27.20 6.33
C ALA A 245 -6.35 -26.66 6.08
N HIS A 246 -7.26 -26.82 7.06
CA HIS A 246 -8.64 -26.32 6.95
C HIS A 246 -8.69 -24.79 6.75
N TYR A 247 -7.94 -24.03 7.53
CA TYR A 247 -7.80 -22.59 7.37
C TYR A 247 -7.28 -22.22 5.97
N GLY A 248 -6.23 -22.89 5.48
CA GLY A 248 -5.72 -22.69 4.11
C GLY A 248 -6.77 -22.98 3.03
N GLU A 249 -7.47 -24.11 3.14
CA GLU A 249 -8.56 -24.51 2.23
C GLU A 249 -9.67 -23.45 2.20
N VAL A 250 -10.11 -22.98 3.36
CA VAL A 250 -11.13 -21.93 3.45
C VAL A 250 -10.65 -20.67 2.76
N LYS A 251 -9.41 -20.21 2.98
CA LYS A 251 -8.90 -18.99 2.33
C LYS A 251 -8.82 -19.10 0.82
N ILE A 252 -8.38 -20.25 0.29
CA ILE A 252 -8.34 -20.50 -1.16
C ILE A 252 -9.76 -20.56 -1.74
N ALA A 253 -10.68 -21.28 -1.10
CA ALA A 253 -12.08 -21.38 -1.54
C ALA A 253 -12.78 -20.01 -1.54
N GLN A 254 -12.49 -19.19 -0.52
CA GLN A 254 -12.95 -17.81 -0.44
C GLN A 254 -12.43 -16.95 -1.60
N ALA A 255 -11.16 -17.11 -1.96
CA ALA A 255 -10.57 -16.38 -3.08
C ALA A 255 -11.29 -16.71 -4.39
N ILE A 256 -11.39 -18.00 -4.72
CA ILE A 256 -12.07 -18.50 -5.91
C ILE A 256 -13.54 -18.05 -5.94
N SER A 257 -14.25 -18.20 -4.82
CA SER A 257 -15.67 -17.85 -4.72
C SER A 257 -15.91 -16.35 -4.90
N GLY A 258 -15.06 -15.49 -4.33
CA GLY A 258 -15.16 -14.05 -4.51
C GLY A 258 -14.98 -13.61 -5.96
N THR A 259 -14.01 -14.23 -6.65
CA THR A 259 -13.77 -14.00 -8.08
C THR A 259 -14.97 -14.35 -8.93
N ILE A 260 -15.52 -15.54 -8.73
CA ILE A 260 -16.68 -16.02 -9.49
C ILE A 260 -17.89 -15.13 -9.22
N GLN A 261 -18.13 -14.76 -7.95
CA GLN A 261 -19.23 -13.86 -7.58
C GLN A 261 -19.07 -12.47 -8.21
N GLY A 262 -17.86 -11.92 -8.23
CA GLY A 262 -17.56 -10.66 -8.90
C GLY A 262 -17.86 -10.74 -10.40
N ALA A 263 -17.35 -11.78 -11.07
CA ALA A 263 -17.58 -12.01 -12.49
C ALA A 263 -19.07 -12.15 -12.83
N ILE A 264 -19.84 -12.92 -12.05
CA ILE A 264 -21.29 -13.09 -12.24
C ILE A 264 -22.04 -11.78 -12.03
N ARG A 265 -21.68 -11.00 -11.01
CA ARG A 265 -22.32 -9.70 -10.73
C ARG A 265 -22.14 -8.73 -11.90
N ASP A 266 -20.97 -8.78 -12.53
CA ASP A 266 -20.51 -7.77 -13.47
C ASP A 266 -20.62 -8.21 -14.94
N SER A 267 -21.18 -9.39 -15.23
CA SER A 267 -21.19 -10.01 -16.57
C SER A 267 -22.11 -9.35 -17.60
N GLY A 268 -23.10 -8.57 -17.17
CA GLY A 268 -24.04 -7.89 -18.08
C GLY A 268 -23.44 -6.66 -18.77
N GLU A 269 -24.21 -5.99 -19.62
CA GLU A 269 -23.99 -4.57 -19.97
C GLU A 269 -24.79 -3.69 -19.00
N LEU A 270 -24.42 -2.42 -18.84
CA LEU A 270 -25.22 -1.49 -18.04
C LEU A 270 -26.21 -0.77 -18.97
N THR A 271 -27.44 -0.62 -18.53
CA THR A 271 -28.39 0.32 -19.14
C THR A 271 -27.93 1.77 -18.90
N ASP A 272 -28.41 2.72 -19.71
CA ASP A 272 -28.11 4.16 -19.52
C ASP A 272 -28.46 4.65 -18.11
N THR A 273 -29.56 4.15 -17.55
CA THR A 273 -30.00 4.43 -16.18
C THR A 273 -28.99 3.92 -15.14
N GLU A 274 -28.53 2.67 -15.29
CA GLU A 274 -27.54 2.09 -14.38
C GLU A 274 -26.18 2.77 -14.51
N GLN A 275 -25.80 3.17 -15.73
CA GLN A 275 -24.55 3.90 -16.00
C GLN A 275 -24.55 5.26 -15.31
N LYS A 276 -25.60 6.07 -15.48
CA LYS A 276 -25.73 7.38 -14.79
C LYS A 276 -25.70 7.24 -13.27
N ARG A 277 -26.37 6.20 -12.76
CA ARG A 277 -26.40 5.89 -11.33
C ARG A 277 -25.02 5.51 -10.80
N LEU A 278 -24.29 4.66 -11.52
CA LEU A 278 -22.90 4.31 -11.19
C LEU A 278 -22.01 5.54 -11.15
N GLU A 279 -22.11 6.44 -12.14
CA GLU A 279 -21.35 7.70 -12.16
C GLU A 279 -21.66 8.59 -10.96
N SER A 280 -22.93 8.64 -10.52
CA SER A 280 -23.32 9.37 -9.31
C SER A 280 -22.68 8.77 -8.04
N TYR A 281 -22.58 7.43 -7.97
CA TYR A 281 -21.94 6.73 -6.86
C TYR A 281 -20.44 6.97 -6.82
N GLU A 282 -19.79 6.90 -7.97
CA GLU A 282 -18.36 7.18 -8.09
C GLU A 282 -18.04 8.63 -7.68
N LYS A 283 -18.88 9.60 -8.09
CA LYS A 283 -18.72 11.00 -7.68
C LYS A 283 -18.92 11.22 -6.17
N ALA A 284 -19.89 10.54 -5.56
CA ALA A 284 -20.10 10.59 -4.12
C ALA A 284 -18.89 9.99 -3.38
N MET A 285 -18.37 8.85 -3.84
CA MET A 285 -17.17 8.23 -3.28
C MET A 285 -15.91 9.09 -3.47
N ASP A 286 -15.73 9.75 -4.62
CA ASP A 286 -14.66 10.74 -4.84
C ASP A 286 -14.73 11.85 -3.78
N THR A 287 -15.94 12.33 -3.48
CA THR A 287 -16.18 13.38 -2.48
C THR A 287 -15.83 12.92 -1.06
N ILE A 288 -16.29 11.73 -0.64
CA ILE A 288 -15.97 11.16 0.68
C ILE A 288 -14.47 10.90 0.79
N ALA A 289 -13.85 10.32 -0.24
CA ALA A 289 -12.42 10.02 -0.28
C ALA A 289 -11.58 11.29 -0.12
N ASN A 290 -11.86 12.32 -0.92
CA ASN A 290 -11.17 13.61 -0.82
C ASN A 290 -11.32 14.22 0.56
N LYS A 291 -12.52 14.16 1.16
CA LYS A 291 -12.75 14.68 2.50
C LYS A 291 -11.97 13.91 3.57
N SER A 292 -11.94 12.59 3.47
CA SER A 292 -11.17 11.74 4.40
C SER A 292 -9.66 12.02 4.30
N ALA A 293 -9.14 12.19 3.08
CA ALA A 293 -7.73 12.47 2.84
C ALA A 293 -7.31 13.84 3.39
N GLU A 294 -8.10 14.89 3.17
CA GLU A 294 -7.84 16.24 3.70
C GLU A 294 -7.66 16.20 5.22
N ILE A 295 -8.54 15.48 5.92
CA ILE A 295 -8.53 15.38 7.37
C ILE A 295 -7.37 14.52 7.85
N TYR A 296 -7.13 13.38 7.20
CA TYR A 296 -5.98 12.52 7.48
C TYR A 296 -4.66 13.28 7.33
N GLN A 297 -4.49 14.03 6.24
CA GLN A 297 -3.29 14.81 5.97
C GLN A 297 -3.02 15.80 7.10
N LYS A 298 -4.05 16.54 7.53
CA LYS A 298 -3.95 17.48 8.64
C LYS A 298 -3.65 16.82 9.99
N LEU A 299 -4.33 15.73 10.31
CA LEU A 299 -4.22 15.08 11.64
C LEU A 299 -2.99 14.19 11.78
N VAL A 300 -2.48 13.65 10.67
CA VAL A 300 -1.43 12.63 10.68
C VAL A 300 -0.22 13.04 9.88
N ARG A 301 -0.35 13.16 8.55
CA ARG A 301 0.79 13.35 7.65
C ARG A 301 1.55 14.65 7.95
N ASP A 302 0.82 15.73 8.13
CA ASP A 302 1.36 17.10 8.27
C ASP A 302 1.47 17.53 9.74
N HIS A 303 1.00 16.70 10.68
CA HIS A 303 1.03 17.04 12.10
C HIS A 303 2.48 17.03 12.64
N PRO A 304 2.98 18.12 13.27
CA PRO A 304 4.40 18.22 13.66
C PRO A 304 4.92 17.12 14.60
N GLN A 305 4.03 16.55 15.41
CA GLN A 305 4.36 15.47 16.37
C GLN A 305 4.24 14.04 15.79
N SER A 306 3.78 13.86 14.54
CA SER A 306 3.60 12.52 13.96
C SER A 306 4.92 11.77 13.78
N ILE A 307 5.93 12.42 13.20
CA ILE A 307 7.26 11.85 13.02
C ILE A 307 7.96 11.59 14.36
N PRO A 308 7.99 12.55 15.33
CA PRO A 308 8.48 12.28 16.68
C PRO A 308 7.83 11.06 17.34
N PHE A 309 6.51 10.89 17.20
CA PHE A 309 5.79 9.74 17.72
C PHE A 309 6.28 8.43 17.07
N ILE A 310 6.25 8.36 15.73
CA ILE A 310 6.63 7.15 14.97
C ILE A 310 8.10 6.77 15.25
N LYS A 311 9.02 7.74 15.22
CA LYS A 311 10.44 7.52 15.53
C LYS A 311 10.66 7.01 16.96
N SER A 312 9.86 7.47 17.91
CA SER A 312 10.01 7.06 19.32
C SER A 312 9.42 5.67 19.57
N MET A 313 8.35 5.31 18.85
CA MET A 313 7.77 3.96 18.89
C MET A 313 8.71 2.91 18.28
N ILE A 314 9.54 3.28 17.30
CA ILE A 314 10.37 2.35 16.51
C ILE A 314 11.84 2.77 16.61
N ARG A 315 12.45 2.52 17.77
CA ARG A 315 13.89 2.70 18.01
C ARG A 315 14.72 1.41 17.88
N ASN A 316 14.21 0.39 17.17
CA ASN A 316 14.96 -0.85 16.96
C ASN A 316 15.40 -1.05 15.48
N PRO A 317 16.71 -0.97 15.17
CA PRO A 317 17.24 -1.24 13.84
C PRO A 317 17.17 -2.71 13.38
N PHE A 318 16.73 -3.66 14.22
CA PHE A 318 16.53 -5.06 13.81
C PHE A 318 15.13 -5.38 13.27
N ALA A 319 14.14 -4.49 13.45
CA ALA A 319 12.79 -4.66 12.88
C ALA A 319 12.77 -4.49 11.35
N THR A 320 13.84 -3.92 10.77
CA THR A 320 13.95 -3.71 9.33
C THR A 320 15.40 -3.86 8.87
N SER A 321 15.65 -4.73 7.88
CA SER A 321 16.95 -4.84 7.20
C SER A 321 17.35 -3.60 6.38
N ARG A 322 16.59 -2.50 6.50
CA ARG A 322 16.69 -1.28 5.69
C ARG A 322 16.34 -0.06 6.55
N PRO A 323 16.82 1.15 6.19
CA PRO A 323 16.46 2.38 6.89
C PRO A 323 14.94 2.57 6.98
N THR A 324 14.46 3.07 8.12
CA THR A 324 13.03 3.37 8.35
C THR A 324 12.57 4.63 7.64
N ILE A 325 13.51 5.49 7.22
CA ILE A 325 13.29 6.77 6.55
C ILE A 325 14.24 6.91 5.37
N ARG A 326 13.72 7.40 4.24
CA ARG A 326 14.40 7.59 2.94
C ARG A 326 14.43 9.07 2.52
N LEU A 327 14.81 9.97 3.44
CA LEU A 327 14.80 11.41 3.15
C LEU A 327 15.77 11.82 2.04
N GLU A 328 16.86 11.08 1.89
CA GLU A 328 17.89 11.34 0.88
C GLU A 328 17.41 11.00 -0.54
N GLU A 329 16.44 10.08 -0.66
CA GLU A 329 15.89 9.58 -1.93
C GLU A 329 14.78 10.48 -2.51
N LEU A 330 14.22 11.41 -1.72
CA LEU A 330 13.16 12.33 -2.18
C LEU A 330 13.74 13.61 -2.83
N PRO A 331 13.12 14.19 -3.89
CA PRO A 331 13.49 15.51 -4.41
C PRO A 331 13.46 16.57 -3.29
N LYS A 332 14.41 17.52 -3.26
CA LYS A 332 14.58 18.46 -2.13
C LYS A 332 13.41 19.44 -1.94
N GLU A 333 12.65 19.70 -3.00
CA GLU A 333 11.75 20.85 -3.11
C GLU A 333 10.31 20.53 -2.63
N ASP A 334 9.94 19.24 -2.59
CA ASP A 334 8.60 18.74 -2.21
C ASP A 334 8.58 17.92 -0.91
N ARG A 335 9.63 17.99 -0.08
CA ARG A 335 9.80 17.07 1.06
C ARG A 335 8.85 17.36 2.22
N ASN A 336 7.70 16.69 2.28
CA ASN A 336 7.14 16.34 3.58
C ASN A 336 8.00 15.20 4.18
N PRO A 337 8.67 15.39 5.33
CA PRO A 337 9.52 14.36 5.91
C PRO A 337 8.78 13.06 6.30
N PHE A 338 7.45 13.12 6.43
CA PHE A 338 6.58 11.97 6.66
C PHE A 338 6.56 11.04 5.45
N ASP A 339 6.62 11.57 4.23
CA ASP A 339 6.56 10.77 3.00
C ASP A 339 7.82 9.92 2.82
N GLY A 340 8.94 10.37 3.40
CA GLY A 340 10.18 9.60 3.48
C GLY A 340 10.09 8.39 4.41
N LEU A 341 9.08 8.30 5.30
CA LEU A 341 8.88 7.12 6.14
C LEU A 341 8.48 5.92 5.27
N ARG A 342 9.05 4.75 5.56
CA ARG A 342 8.55 3.50 4.97
C ARG A 342 7.20 3.16 5.59
N MET A 343 6.23 2.75 4.78
CA MET A 343 4.88 2.45 5.27
C MET A 343 4.85 1.40 6.39
N ILE A 344 5.71 0.37 6.32
CA ILE A 344 5.78 -0.65 7.38
C ILE A 344 6.08 -0.04 8.76
N THR A 345 6.93 0.99 8.80
CA THR A 345 7.26 1.76 10.00
C THR A 345 6.02 2.47 10.53
N VAL A 346 5.29 3.14 9.64
CA VAL A 346 4.06 3.89 9.98
C VAL A 346 3.00 2.94 10.54
N GLU A 347 2.73 1.84 9.85
CA GLU A 347 1.71 0.86 10.26
C GLU A 347 2.05 0.18 11.59
N TYR A 348 3.33 -0.14 11.81
CA TYR A 348 3.80 -0.79 13.03
C TYR A 348 3.64 0.12 14.26
N ALA A 349 3.97 1.41 14.12
CA ALA A 349 3.77 2.39 15.20
C ALA A 349 2.30 2.46 15.63
N GLY A 350 1.38 2.52 14.67
CA GLY A 350 -0.06 2.52 14.98
C GLY A 350 -0.55 1.21 15.58
N THR A 351 0.02 0.08 15.16
CA THR A 351 -0.31 -1.24 15.73
C THR A 351 0.10 -1.34 17.19
N LEU A 352 1.34 -0.95 17.51
CA LEU A 352 1.87 -1.00 18.89
C LEU A 352 1.12 -0.08 19.83
N ALA A 353 0.76 1.11 19.34
CA ALA A 353 0.00 2.07 20.11
C ALA A 353 -1.49 1.75 20.25
N LYS A 354 -1.97 0.67 19.60
CA LYS A 354 -3.42 0.37 19.47
C LYS A 354 -4.19 1.58 18.91
N MET A 355 -3.58 2.30 17.99
CA MET A 355 -4.08 3.52 17.37
C MET A 355 -3.97 3.36 15.84
N PRO A 356 -4.98 2.78 15.17
CA PRO A 356 -4.99 2.58 13.71
C PRO A 356 -5.20 3.93 12.99
N PHE A 357 -4.22 4.83 13.10
CA PHE A 357 -4.35 6.22 12.67
C PHE A 357 -4.44 6.42 11.16
N LEU A 358 -4.24 5.38 10.35
CA LEU A 358 -4.49 5.39 8.90
C LEU A 358 -5.99 5.52 8.54
N ASP A 359 -6.87 5.25 9.50
CA ASP A 359 -8.33 5.43 9.37
C ASP A 359 -8.81 6.80 9.88
N ALA A 360 -7.91 7.66 10.37
CA ALA A 360 -8.27 9.01 10.79
C ALA A 360 -8.87 9.80 9.60
N GLY A 361 -9.89 10.59 9.86
CA GLY A 361 -10.64 11.37 8.87
C GLY A 361 -11.84 10.63 8.26
N MET A 362 -11.92 9.30 8.40
CA MET A 362 -13.02 8.52 7.82
C MET A 362 -14.36 8.85 8.48
N LYS A 363 -14.38 8.99 9.81
CA LYS A 363 -15.61 9.29 10.56
C LYS A 363 -16.19 10.63 10.14
N GLU A 364 -15.34 11.65 10.08
CA GLU A 364 -15.72 13.00 9.70
C GLU A 364 -16.18 13.06 8.24
N ALA A 365 -15.55 12.31 7.34
CA ALA A 365 -15.97 12.22 5.94
C ALA A 365 -17.36 11.57 5.79
N LEU A 366 -17.66 10.52 6.58
CA LEU A 366 -18.99 9.91 6.62
C LEU A 366 -20.03 10.84 7.24
N GLN A 367 -19.68 11.58 8.29
CA GLN A 367 -20.56 12.58 8.89
C GLN A 367 -20.88 13.71 7.89
N PHE A 368 -19.86 14.20 7.19
CA PHE A 368 -20.04 15.17 6.10
C PHE A 368 -21.00 14.65 5.03
N ALA A 369 -20.89 13.37 4.64
CA ALA A 369 -21.83 12.75 3.71
C ALA A 369 -23.26 12.73 4.26
N ILE A 370 -23.45 12.34 5.52
CA ILE A 370 -24.76 12.31 6.21
C ILE A 370 -25.41 13.69 6.26
N GLU A 371 -24.61 14.73 6.48
CA GLU A 371 -25.04 16.13 6.62
C GLU A 371 -25.41 16.80 5.28
N GLY A 372 -25.34 16.08 4.16
CA GLY A 372 -25.69 16.59 2.83
C GLY A 372 -24.51 16.88 1.92
N GLY A 373 -23.30 16.46 2.31
CA GLY A 373 -22.08 16.66 1.52
C GLY A 373 -21.98 15.81 0.25
N ILE A 374 -22.91 14.88 0.03
CA ILE A 374 -22.98 14.04 -1.17
C ILE A 374 -24.40 13.99 -1.75
N GLU A 375 -24.47 13.65 -3.03
CA GLU A 375 -25.70 13.38 -3.76
C GLU A 375 -25.50 12.14 -4.62
N VAL A 376 -26.53 11.30 -4.74
CA VAL A 376 -26.54 10.12 -5.61
C VAL A 376 -27.90 9.99 -6.31
N LEU A 377 -27.94 9.25 -7.41
CA LEU A 377 -29.19 8.91 -8.08
C LEU A 377 -29.79 7.64 -7.47
N ALA A 378 -31.11 7.63 -7.30
CA ALA A 378 -31.87 6.45 -6.91
C ALA A 378 -31.94 5.42 -8.05
N LYS A 379 -32.64 4.30 -7.81
CA LYS A 379 -32.78 3.20 -8.78
C LYS A 379 -33.43 3.59 -10.11
N ASP A 380 -34.25 4.64 -10.13
CA ASP A 380 -34.87 5.16 -11.35
C ASP A 380 -33.88 5.94 -12.24
N GLY A 381 -32.71 6.33 -11.72
CA GLY A 381 -31.69 7.13 -12.40
C GLY A 381 -32.06 8.60 -12.58
N GLU A 382 -33.14 9.08 -11.96
CA GLU A 382 -33.63 10.45 -12.09
C GLU A 382 -33.76 11.14 -10.74
N THR A 383 -34.23 10.42 -9.72
CA THR A 383 -34.42 10.97 -8.38
C THR A 383 -33.07 11.18 -7.69
N VAL A 384 -32.77 12.43 -7.32
CA VAL A 384 -31.55 12.78 -6.57
C VAL A 384 -31.80 12.62 -5.08
N LEU A 385 -31.05 11.73 -4.45
CA LEU A 385 -30.98 11.55 -3.01
C LEU A 385 -29.82 12.39 -2.45
N LYS A 386 -29.96 12.89 -1.22
CA LYS A 386 -28.93 13.70 -0.55
C LYS A 386 -28.70 13.23 0.89
N GLY A 387 -27.57 13.60 1.46
CA GLY A 387 -27.31 13.39 2.89
C GLY A 387 -27.32 11.91 3.28
N ARG A 388 -27.98 11.61 4.40
CA ARG A 388 -28.13 10.23 4.89
C ARG A 388 -28.76 9.28 3.87
N GLU A 389 -29.80 9.71 3.16
CA GLU A 389 -30.47 8.86 2.17
C GLU A 389 -29.54 8.50 1.01
N ALA A 390 -28.69 9.45 0.59
CA ALA A 390 -27.68 9.18 -0.43
C ALA A 390 -26.63 8.17 0.05
N LEU A 391 -26.17 8.29 1.30
CA LEU A 391 -25.21 7.36 1.89
C LEU A 391 -25.81 5.96 2.06
N ASP A 392 -27.06 5.86 2.48
CA ASP A 392 -27.77 4.58 2.64
C ASP A 392 -27.96 3.88 1.28
N GLU A 393 -28.37 4.64 0.24
CA GLU A 393 -28.48 4.12 -1.14
C GLU A 393 -27.12 3.65 -1.66
N LEU A 394 -26.07 4.45 -1.47
CA LEU A 394 -24.70 4.11 -1.86
C LEU A 394 -24.21 2.84 -1.16
N TYR A 395 -24.39 2.75 0.16
CA TYR A 395 -23.96 1.59 0.95
C TYR A 395 -24.74 0.32 0.58
N ALA A 396 -26.04 0.43 0.30
CA ALA A 396 -26.87 -0.73 -0.02
C ALA A 396 -26.63 -1.27 -1.44
N ASN A 397 -26.30 -0.41 -2.39
CA ASN A 397 -26.31 -0.76 -3.82
C ASN A 397 -24.95 -0.66 -4.51
N PHE A 398 -23.95 -0.04 -3.89
CA PHE A 398 -22.61 0.05 -4.46
C PHE A 398 -21.62 -0.75 -3.60
N ASN A 399 -21.30 -1.97 -4.07
CA ASN A 399 -20.46 -2.90 -3.32
C ASN A 399 -19.07 -2.33 -2.95
N PRO A 400 -18.38 -1.56 -3.82
CA PRO A 400 -17.15 -0.88 -3.43
C PRO A 400 -17.32 0.03 -2.21
N ALA A 401 -18.36 0.86 -2.16
CA ALA A 401 -18.64 1.71 -1.01
C ALA A 401 -18.87 0.89 0.25
N LYS A 402 -19.77 -0.10 0.19
CA LYS A 402 -20.07 -0.99 1.32
C LYS A 402 -18.81 -1.60 1.93
N LYS A 403 -17.98 -2.22 1.09
CA LYS A 403 -16.78 -2.93 1.53
C LYS A 403 -15.72 -1.99 2.09
N LEU A 404 -15.49 -0.82 1.46
CA LEU A 404 -14.54 0.16 1.98
C LEU A 404 -15.00 0.75 3.32
N ILE A 405 -16.30 0.94 3.52
CA ILE A 405 -16.88 1.40 4.79
C ILE A 405 -16.80 0.31 5.87
N ASP A 406 -17.21 -0.93 5.57
CA ASP A 406 -17.16 -2.07 6.50
C ASP A 406 -15.74 -2.33 7.02
N LYS A 407 -14.73 -2.22 6.15
CA LYS A 407 -13.30 -2.42 6.53
C LYS A 407 -12.82 -1.50 7.65
N ALA A 408 -13.32 -0.28 7.72
CA ALA A 408 -12.97 0.65 8.79
C ALA A 408 -13.37 0.07 10.16
N SER A 409 -14.56 -0.53 10.26
CA SER A 409 -15.04 -1.20 11.48
C SER A 409 -14.13 -2.36 11.90
N THR A 410 -13.69 -3.19 10.95
CA THR A 410 -12.78 -4.31 11.26
C THR A 410 -11.43 -3.82 11.80
N ARG A 411 -10.87 -2.74 11.26
CA ARG A 411 -9.63 -2.14 11.81
C ARG A 411 -9.83 -1.54 13.19
N MET A 412 -11.02 -0.98 13.48
CA MET A 412 -11.35 -0.44 14.79
C MET A 412 -11.42 -1.50 15.90
N ARG A 413 -11.55 -2.80 15.58
CA ARG A 413 -11.45 -3.89 16.58
C ARG A 413 -10.13 -3.89 17.36
N HIS A 414 -9.08 -3.28 16.79
CA HIS A 414 -7.75 -3.17 17.39
C HIS A 414 -7.47 -1.80 18.04
N PHE A 415 -8.44 -0.88 17.99
CA PHE A 415 -8.31 0.43 18.62
C PHE A 415 -8.55 0.32 20.13
N ASP A 416 -7.61 0.83 20.92
CA ASP A 416 -7.79 1.04 22.37
C ASP A 416 -7.43 2.49 22.68
N PRO A 417 -8.42 3.39 22.87
CA PRO A 417 -8.16 4.82 23.08
C PRO A 417 -7.40 5.11 24.37
N VAL A 418 -7.52 4.23 25.38
CA VAL A 418 -6.80 4.39 26.66
C VAL A 418 -5.32 4.11 26.45
N LEU A 419 -4.98 2.99 25.81
CA LEU A 419 -3.60 2.64 25.50
C LEU A 419 -2.96 3.64 24.53
N ALA A 420 -3.71 4.07 23.50
CA ALA A 420 -3.25 5.09 22.56
C ALA A 420 -2.87 6.38 23.28
N LYS A 421 -3.75 6.87 24.18
CA LYS A 421 -3.50 8.07 24.99
C LYS A 421 -2.27 7.91 25.88
N MET A 422 -2.13 6.77 26.55
CA MET A 422 -0.97 6.49 27.42
C MET A 422 0.34 6.57 26.64
N TRP A 423 0.40 5.98 25.44
CA TRP A 423 1.59 6.06 24.58
C TRP A 423 1.89 7.49 24.18
N THR A 424 0.88 8.24 23.72
CA THR A 424 1.09 9.61 23.24
C THR A 424 1.51 10.55 24.37
N ASP A 425 0.98 10.36 25.58
CA ASP A 425 1.39 11.13 26.76
C ASP A 425 2.82 10.79 27.18
N ALA A 426 3.17 9.50 27.24
CA ALA A 426 4.51 9.04 27.62
C ALA A 426 5.60 9.53 26.66
N LEU A 427 5.26 9.69 25.37
CA LEU A 427 6.17 10.14 24.32
C LEU A 427 6.18 11.67 24.12
N GLY A 428 5.37 12.43 24.86
CA GLY A 428 5.27 13.88 24.70
C GLY A 428 4.65 14.30 23.36
N THR A 429 3.75 13.49 22.82
CA THR A 429 3.03 13.71 21.55
C THR A 429 1.51 13.73 21.76
N SER A 430 1.07 14.28 22.90
CA SER A 430 -0.34 14.27 23.32
C SER A 430 -1.26 15.03 22.36
N ASP A 431 -0.79 16.10 21.71
CA ASP A 431 -1.63 16.86 20.78
C ASP A 431 -1.96 16.04 19.53
N PHE A 432 -0.95 15.35 18.97
CA PHE A 432 -1.15 14.37 17.89
C PHE A 432 -2.10 13.25 18.32
N GLY A 433 -1.84 12.66 19.50
CA GLY A 433 -2.66 11.60 20.06
C GLY A 433 -4.13 12.01 20.20
N LYS A 434 -4.39 13.20 20.74
CA LYS A 434 -5.73 13.73 20.95
C LYS A 434 -6.51 13.82 19.65
N GLY A 435 -5.97 14.49 18.63
CA GLY A 435 -6.68 14.67 17.36
C GLY A 435 -7.00 13.35 16.65
N VAL A 436 -6.05 12.42 16.65
CA VAL A 436 -6.24 11.09 16.04
C VAL A 436 -7.25 10.25 16.83
N ILE A 437 -7.13 10.19 18.16
CA ILE A 437 -8.06 9.43 19.01
C ILE A 437 -9.48 9.98 18.88
N GLU A 438 -9.64 11.30 18.86
CA GLU A 438 -10.93 11.94 18.64
C GLU A 438 -11.53 11.54 17.29
N SER A 439 -10.73 11.50 16.22
CA SER A 439 -11.20 11.10 14.89
C SER A 439 -11.60 9.63 14.80
N LEU A 440 -10.87 8.73 15.46
CA LEU A 440 -11.18 7.29 15.46
C LEU A 440 -12.35 6.92 16.39
N THR A 441 -12.55 7.68 17.47
CA THR A 441 -13.59 7.38 18.47
C THR A 441 -14.99 7.52 17.86
N GLY A 442 -15.79 6.45 17.98
CA GLY A 442 -17.16 6.38 17.43
C GLY A 442 -17.24 5.98 15.96
N LEU A 443 -16.11 5.75 15.27
CA LEU A 443 -16.11 5.32 13.87
C LEU A 443 -16.78 3.95 13.68
N ASP A 444 -16.49 2.97 14.55
CA ASP A 444 -17.10 1.63 14.49
C ASP A 444 -18.62 1.68 14.66
N ASP A 445 -19.10 2.50 15.59
CA ASP A 445 -20.54 2.66 15.85
C ASP A 445 -21.25 3.34 14.67
N LEU A 446 -20.61 4.35 14.07
CA LEU A 446 -21.12 5.01 12.87
C LEU A 446 -21.22 4.03 11.69
N VAL A 447 -20.20 3.20 11.46
CA VAL A 447 -20.23 2.18 10.40
C VAL A 447 -21.35 1.17 10.63
N LYS A 448 -21.55 0.70 11.88
CA LYS A 448 -22.66 -0.21 12.21
C LYS A 448 -24.04 0.42 11.99
N ASP A 449 -24.18 1.70 12.34
CA ASP A 449 -25.41 2.47 12.13
C ASP A 449 -25.76 2.60 10.64
N ILE A 450 -24.77 2.96 9.80
CA ILE A 450 -24.94 2.98 8.33
C ILE A 450 -25.32 1.59 7.81
N GLY A 451 -24.69 0.54 8.34
CA GLY A 451 -24.95 -0.83 7.93
C GLY A 451 -26.29 -1.42 8.37
N GLY A 452 -27.13 -0.67 9.09
CA GLY A 452 -28.40 -1.16 9.65
C GLY A 452 -28.22 -2.26 10.70
N LYS A 453 -26.99 -2.48 11.16
CA LYS A 453 -26.67 -3.42 12.24
C LYS A 453 -26.93 -2.72 13.57
N LYS A 454 -28.21 -2.52 13.92
CA LYS A 454 -28.58 -2.31 15.32
C LYS A 454 -28.01 -3.48 16.11
N GLU A 455 -27.29 -3.21 17.19
CA GLU A 455 -26.70 -4.24 18.05
C GLU A 455 -27.70 -5.38 18.26
N THR A 456 -27.48 -6.52 17.59
CA THR A 456 -27.69 -7.76 18.32
C THR A 456 -26.55 -7.75 19.30
N VAL A 457 -26.85 -7.29 20.52
CA VAL A 457 -26.06 -7.63 21.69
C VAL A 457 -26.10 -9.15 21.77
N ARG A 458 -25.26 -9.83 20.97
CA ARG A 458 -24.56 -10.96 21.56
C ARG A 458 -23.80 -10.30 22.68
N PRO A 459 -24.05 -10.66 23.93
CA PRO A 459 -23.07 -10.35 24.93
C PRO A 459 -21.77 -10.90 24.30
N ARG A 460 -20.79 -10.03 24.07
CA ARG A 460 -19.50 -10.40 24.64
C ARG A 460 -19.91 -10.85 26.02
N VAL A 461 -19.75 -12.14 26.33
CA VAL A 461 -19.54 -12.52 27.72
C VAL A 461 -18.74 -11.36 28.25
N LYS A 462 -19.22 -10.69 29.30
CA LYS A 462 -18.39 -9.81 30.09
C LYS A 462 -17.23 -10.67 30.59
N SER A 463 -16.33 -11.10 29.71
CA SER A 463 -14.93 -11.21 30.01
C SER A 463 -14.64 -9.75 30.26
N GLU A 464 -14.78 -9.40 31.54
CA GLU A 464 -14.25 -8.25 32.22
C GLU A 464 -13.42 -7.39 31.27
N GLU A 465 -13.68 -6.08 31.19
CA GLU A 465 -12.65 -5.12 30.74
C GLU A 465 -11.30 -5.70 31.14
N PRO A 466 -10.37 -5.94 30.19
CA PRO A 466 -9.10 -6.57 30.52
C PRO A 466 -8.60 -5.82 31.74
N ARG A 467 -8.59 -6.53 32.89
CA ARG A 467 -8.50 -5.88 34.19
C ARG A 467 -7.30 -4.92 34.15
N PRO A 468 -7.26 -3.85 34.93
CA PRO A 468 -6.18 -2.85 34.85
C PRO A 468 -4.75 -3.45 34.72
N HIS A 469 -4.52 -4.62 35.33
CA HIS A 469 -3.32 -5.43 35.19
C HIS A 469 -3.07 -6.06 33.79
N VAL A 470 -4.08 -6.45 33.01
CA VAL A 470 -3.97 -6.99 31.64
C VAL A 470 -3.59 -5.90 30.65
N ARG A 471 -4.20 -4.71 30.76
CA ARG A 471 -3.79 -3.52 29.98
C ARG A 471 -2.36 -3.11 30.32
N GLY A 472 -2.02 -3.11 31.62
CA GLY A 472 -0.65 -2.90 32.07
C GLY A 472 0.30 -3.99 31.56
N THR A 473 -0.12 -5.25 31.53
CA THR A 473 0.67 -6.38 31.00
C THR A 473 0.87 -6.28 29.49
N GLN A 474 -0.12 -5.84 28.71
CA GLN A 474 0.03 -5.61 27.27
C GLN A 474 0.97 -4.43 26.98
N ALA A 475 0.84 -3.34 27.74
CA ALA A 475 1.77 -2.21 27.64
C ALA A 475 3.21 -2.61 28.05
N ILE A 476 3.36 -3.40 29.11
CA ILE A 476 4.65 -3.96 29.53
C ILE A 476 5.18 -4.94 28.49
N ILE A 477 4.36 -5.82 27.90
CA ILE A 477 4.80 -6.74 26.84
C ILE A 477 5.25 -5.94 25.61
N SER A 478 4.50 -4.93 25.18
CA SER A 478 4.94 -4.04 24.09
C SER A 478 6.26 -3.35 24.43
N THR A 479 6.45 -2.90 25.67
CA THR A 479 7.68 -2.24 26.15
C THR A 479 8.85 -3.22 26.34
N CYS A 480 8.59 -4.45 26.76
CA CYS A 480 9.55 -5.53 26.94
C CYS A 480 9.97 -6.12 25.59
N LEU A 481 9.06 -6.22 24.62
CA LEU A 481 9.37 -6.52 23.23
C LEU A 481 10.34 -5.45 22.69
N ILE A 482 10.04 -4.16 22.87
CA ILE A 482 10.97 -3.08 22.51
C ILE A 482 12.33 -3.22 23.21
N SER A 483 12.37 -3.73 24.46
CA SER A 483 13.62 -3.87 25.24
C SER A 483 14.45 -5.12 24.90
N CYS A 484 13.81 -6.26 24.57
CA CYS A 484 14.50 -7.51 24.21
C CYS A 484 15.07 -7.46 22.79
N ASP A 485 14.44 -6.68 21.93
CA ASP A 485 14.76 -6.57 20.50
C ASP A 485 15.98 -5.64 20.25
N LEU A 486 16.45 -4.93 21.28
CA LEU A 486 17.63 -4.05 21.29
C LEU A 486 18.96 -4.78 21.61
N GLY A 487 19.00 -6.12 21.53
CA GLY A 487 20.24 -6.90 21.64
C GLY A 487 20.90 -6.88 23.02
N THR A 488 20.18 -6.53 24.08
CA THR A 488 20.69 -6.58 25.46
C THR A 488 20.08 -7.75 26.19
N ASP A 489 20.92 -8.52 26.89
CA ASP A 489 20.53 -9.73 27.63
C ASP A 489 19.27 -9.47 28.49
N PRO A 490 18.16 -10.18 28.23
CA PRO A 490 16.91 -10.04 28.97
C PRO A 490 17.08 -10.18 30.49
N LYS A 491 18.07 -10.97 30.93
CA LYS A 491 18.37 -11.18 32.35
C LYS A 491 18.97 -9.96 33.04
N SER A 492 19.69 -9.11 32.30
CA SER A 492 20.38 -7.96 32.88
C SER A 492 19.46 -6.74 33.07
N ASN A 493 18.44 -6.56 32.23
CA ASN A 493 17.73 -5.27 32.14
C ASN A 493 16.53 -5.11 33.07
N ALA A 494 15.78 -6.17 33.39
CA ALA A 494 14.65 -6.04 34.32
C ALA A 494 15.09 -5.56 35.72
N SER A 495 16.31 -5.93 36.14
CA SER A 495 16.87 -5.51 37.43
C SER A 495 17.72 -4.22 37.36
N THR A 496 18.28 -3.90 36.19
CA THR A 496 19.19 -2.75 36.00
C THR A 496 18.44 -1.47 35.62
N ILE A 497 17.38 -1.55 34.79
CA ILE A 497 16.58 -0.38 34.40
C ILE A 497 15.76 0.15 35.59
N ALA A 498 15.39 -0.71 36.54
CA ALA A 498 14.80 -0.30 37.81
C ALA A 498 15.80 0.39 38.77
N LYS A 499 17.12 0.31 38.50
CA LYS A 499 18.17 0.77 39.42
C LYS A 499 19.07 1.89 38.85
N ARG A 500 19.11 2.10 37.52
CA ARG A 500 19.99 3.09 36.86
C ARG A 500 19.35 3.73 35.60
N PRO A 501 18.52 4.78 35.76
CA PRO A 501 17.86 5.49 34.65
C PRO A 501 18.79 6.37 33.80
N ASP A 502 20.06 6.46 34.18
CA ASP A 502 21.12 7.32 33.63
C ASP A 502 21.80 6.78 32.36
N LYS A 503 21.64 5.48 32.04
CA LYS A 503 22.33 4.84 30.90
C LYS A 503 21.56 4.86 29.58
N ASP A 504 20.24 5.04 29.63
CA ASP A 504 19.40 5.33 28.46
C ASP A 504 18.22 6.21 28.92
N PRO A 505 18.34 7.55 28.83
CA PRO A 505 17.38 8.46 29.43
C PRO A 505 16.01 8.43 28.75
N VAL A 506 15.88 7.87 27.55
CA VAL A 506 14.58 7.77 26.85
C VAL A 506 13.88 6.47 27.23
N LEU A 507 14.56 5.31 27.21
CA LEU A 507 13.97 4.04 27.67
C LEU A 507 13.75 4.03 29.18
N GLY A 508 14.64 4.66 29.95
CA GLY A 508 14.46 4.90 31.38
C GLY A 508 13.24 5.79 31.66
N ARG A 509 13.03 6.86 30.88
CA ARG A 509 11.83 7.72 31.00
C ARG A 509 10.57 7.04 30.49
N VAL A 510 10.60 6.29 29.39
CA VAL A 510 9.41 5.59 28.87
C VAL A 510 9.02 4.44 29.79
N ASN A 511 9.96 3.63 30.30
CA ASN A 511 9.66 2.62 31.32
C ASN A 511 9.21 3.26 32.63
N LEU A 512 9.89 4.28 33.17
CA LEU A 512 9.49 4.89 34.44
C LEU A 512 8.21 5.72 34.33
N ASN A 513 7.96 6.43 33.23
CA ASN A 513 6.73 7.20 33.03
C ASN A 513 5.57 6.28 32.67
N ALA A 514 5.72 5.30 31.78
CA ALA A 514 4.66 4.34 31.51
C ALA A 514 4.36 3.49 32.75
N TYR A 515 5.39 3.04 33.48
CA TYR A 515 5.20 2.27 34.72
C TYR A 515 4.66 3.12 35.87
N SER A 516 5.05 4.39 36.01
CA SER A 516 4.50 5.29 37.04
C SER A 516 3.07 5.73 36.72
N VAL A 517 2.75 6.00 35.44
CA VAL A 517 1.38 6.24 34.97
C VAL A 517 0.53 4.99 35.20
N MET A 518 1.04 3.79 34.85
CA MET A 518 0.37 2.52 35.11
C MET A 518 0.16 2.25 36.61
N ALA A 519 1.18 2.46 37.45
CA ALA A 519 1.11 2.23 38.89
C ALA A 519 0.17 3.21 39.59
N ASN A 520 0.14 4.48 39.16
CA ASN A 520 -0.72 5.52 39.74
C ASN A 520 -2.18 5.39 39.29
N GLN A 521 -2.43 4.98 38.03
CA GLN A 521 -3.78 5.01 37.45
C GLN A 521 -4.51 3.66 37.55
N TYR A 522 -3.78 2.55 37.65
CA TYR A 522 -4.32 1.19 37.52
C TYR A 522 -3.90 0.20 38.63
N GLY A 523 -3.10 0.67 39.61
CA GLY A 523 -2.50 -0.18 40.64
C GLY A 523 -1.25 -0.92 40.15
N ARG A 524 -0.44 -1.47 41.07
CA ARG A 524 0.79 -2.20 40.70
C ARG A 524 0.43 -3.40 39.80
N PRO A 525 1.05 -3.54 38.61
CA PRO A 525 0.85 -4.71 37.77
C PRO A 525 1.26 -5.98 38.51
N ALA A 526 0.58 -7.10 38.24
CA ALA A 526 0.97 -8.41 38.77
C ALA A 526 2.43 -8.70 38.36
N PRO A 527 3.27 -9.26 39.25
CA PRO A 527 4.64 -9.58 38.91
C PRO A 527 4.68 -10.53 37.72
N LEU A 528 5.16 -10.05 36.57
CA LEU A 528 5.50 -10.90 35.44
C LEU A 528 6.71 -11.74 35.86
N THR A 529 6.53 -13.06 36.00
CA THR A 529 7.65 -13.96 36.19
C THR A 529 8.52 -13.96 34.93
N MET A 530 9.84 -13.96 35.09
CA MET A 530 10.82 -13.91 33.98
C MET A 530 10.57 -14.97 32.90
N GLU A 531 10.00 -16.13 33.27
CA GLU A 531 9.64 -17.20 32.33
C GLU A 531 8.56 -16.79 31.32
N ARG A 532 7.59 -15.94 31.71
CA ARG A 532 6.51 -15.50 30.81
C ARG A 532 6.98 -14.45 29.79
N ILE A 533 7.99 -13.65 30.14
CA ILE A 533 8.59 -12.66 29.23
C ILE A 533 9.46 -13.38 28.17
N GLN A 534 10.14 -14.46 28.54
CA GLN A 534 10.94 -15.26 27.60
C GLN A 534 10.10 -15.95 26.53
N ALA A 535 8.93 -16.51 26.86
CA ALA A 535 8.07 -17.20 25.89
C ALA A 535 7.65 -16.29 24.71
N VAL A 536 7.23 -15.05 25.02
CA VAL A 536 6.76 -14.07 24.03
C VAL A 536 7.89 -13.57 23.12
N GLY A 537 9.12 -13.48 23.62
CA GLY A 537 10.28 -13.03 22.83
C GLY A 537 10.90 -14.11 21.93
N THR A 538 10.67 -15.39 22.20
CA THR A 538 11.31 -16.50 21.45
C THR A 538 10.39 -17.22 20.46
N GLY A 539 9.13 -16.78 20.31
CA GLY A 539 8.17 -17.46 19.45
C GLY A 539 7.91 -18.92 19.87
N ARG A 540 7.88 -19.18 21.18
CA ARG A 540 7.45 -20.46 21.77
C ARG A 540 6.16 -20.31 22.53
#